data_AF-A0A963R5J5-F1
#
_entry.id   AF-A0A963R5J5-F1
#
_cell.length_a   1.000
_cell.length_b   1.000
_cell.length_c   1.000
_cell.angle_alpha   90.00
_cell.angle_beta   90.00
_cell.angle_gamma   90.00
#
_symmetry.space_group_name_H-M   'P 1'
#
loop_
_entity.id
_entity.type
_entity.pdbx_description
1 polymer ?
#
loop_
_entity_poly.entity_id
_entity_poly.type
_entity_poly.pdbx_seq_one_letter_code
_entity_poly.pdbx_strand_id
1 'polypeptide(L)'
;VLETHGVPVISVGQDAFPGFWFRDSGLKSPLRIDDPAAIARAAEMRAAMGLAGGQLVANPIPEADEIPREVMMPVIEAALTAAVEQGIAAKEVTPFLLDHIFQATKGASLTANIALVMNNARLAAQIAQAFGSTS
;
A
#
# COMPACT_ATOMS: atom_id res chain seq x y z
N VAL A 1 -4.39 7.81 -12.21
CA VAL A 1 -3.72 8.99 -11.57
C VAL A 1 -2.21 8.83 -11.57
N LEU A 2 -1.64 7.83 -10.89
CA LEU A 2 -0.17 7.68 -10.75
C LEU A 2 0.58 7.57 -12.07
N GLU A 3 0.08 6.74 -13.00
CA GLU A 3 0.63 6.60 -14.36
C GLU A 3 0.67 7.93 -15.10
N THR A 4 -0.44 8.68 -15.09
CA THR A 4 -0.55 10.01 -15.72
C THR A 4 0.47 11.02 -15.18
N HIS A 5 0.87 10.87 -13.91
CA HIS A 5 1.85 11.76 -13.26
C HIS A 5 3.28 11.20 -13.32
N GLY A 6 3.52 10.12 -14.05
CA GLY A 6 4.84 9.52 -14.19
C GLY A 6 5.40 8.93 -12.89
N VAL A 7 4.53 8.54 -11.94
CA VAL A 7 4.93 7.90 -10.68
C VAL A 7 5.00 6.38 -10.91
N PRO A 8 6.19 5.75 -10.84
CA PRO A 8 6.31 4.31 -10.94
C PRO A 8 5.58 3.63 -9.79
N VAL A 9 4.84 2.56 -10.11
CA VAL A 9 4.16 1.71 -9.12
C VAL A 9 4.78 0.33 -9.21
N ILE A 10 5.38 -0.10 -8.11
CA ILE A 10 6.18 -1.33 -8.02
C ILE A 10 5.58 -2.21 -6.94
N SER A 11 5.08 -3.39 -7.30
CA SER A 11 4.74 -4.43 -6.31
C SER A 11 5.96 -5.27 -5.94
N VAL A 12 6.01 -5.74 -4.70
CA VAL A 12 7.08 -6.63 -4.20
C VAL A 12 6.54 -8.04 -3.98
N GLY A 13 7.22 -9.03 -4.55
CA GLY A 13 6.95 -10.46 -4.33
C GLY A 13 5.73 -11.02 -5.08
N GLN A 14 5.01 -10.19 -5.84
CA GLN A 14 3.81 -10.60 -6.59
C GLN A 14 3.48 -9.62 -7.72
N ASP A 15 2.71 -10.09 -8.70
CA ASP A 15 2.29 -9.30 -9.87
C ASP A 15 1.01 -8.48 -9.60
N ALA A 16 0.26 -8.85 -8.58
CA ALA A 16 -0.95 -8.15 -8.15
C ALA A 16 -0.60 -6.89 -7.32
N PHE A 17 -1.40 -5.85 -7.49
CA PHE A 17 -1.34 -4.67 -6.63
C PHE A 17 -2.07 -4.98 -5.30
N PRO A 18 -1.45 -4.75 -4.13
CA PRO A 18 -2.06 -5.07 -2.84
C PRO A 18 -3.16 -4.08 -2.46
N GLY A 19 -4.23 -4.60 -1.86
CA GLY A 19 -5.39 -3.83 -1.42
C GLY A 19 -5.36 -3.48 0.07
N PHE A 20 -4.18 -3.16 0.60
CA PHE A 20 -3.93 -2.83 2.00
C PHE A 20 -4.16 -4.00 2.98
N TRP A 21 -5.41 -4.41 3.20
CA TRP A 21 -5.75 -5.53 4.12
C TRP A 21 -5.71 -6.92 3.47
N PHE A 22 -5.76 -6.99 2.14
CA PHE A 22 -5.64 -8.22 1.37
C PHE A 22 -4.51 -8.11 0.35
N ARG A 23 -3.87 -9.24 0.05
CA ARG A 23 -2.71 -9.27 -0.83
C ARG A 23 -3.05 -8.98 -2.29
N ASP A 24 -4.22 -9.36 -2.78
CA ASP A 24 -4.61 -9.15 -4.18
C ASP A 24 -5.87 -8.27 -4.29
N SER A 25 -5.72 -7.10 -4.90
CA SER A 25 -6.86 -6.20 -5.16
C SER A 25 -7.71 -6.54 -6.39
N GLY A 26 -7.24 -7.49 -7.21
CA GLY A 26 -7.74 -7.76 -8.56
C GLY A 26 -7.14 -6.84 -9.63
N LEU A 27 -6.26 -5.92 -9.24
CA LEU A 27 -5.53 -5.04 -10.14
C LEU A 27 -4.12 -5.56 -10.38
N LYS A 28 -3.69 -5.55 -11.65
CA LYS A 28 -2.31 -5.88 -12.01
C LYS A 28 -1.39 -4.69 -11.70
N SER A 29 -0.25 -4.96 -11.07
CA SER A 29 0.77 -3.94 -10.85
C SER A 29 1.52 -3.62 -12.15
N PRO A 30 1.84 -2.34 -12.45
CA PRO A 30 2.61 -1.99 -13.64
C PRO A 30 4.02 -2.57 -13.65
N LEU A 31 4.66 -2.66 -12.48
CA LEU A 31 6.00 -3.19 -12.32
C LEU A 31 6.05 -4.14 -11.12
N ARG A 32 6.94 -5.13 -11.20
CA ARG A 32 7.34 -5.98 -10.08
C ARG A 32 8.84 -5.93 -9.92
N ILE A 33 9.31 -5.67 -8.71
CA ILE A 33 10.72 -5.75 -8.33
C ILE A 33 10.77 -6.38 -6.95
N ASP A 34 11.42 -7.54 -6.85
CA ASP A 34 11.45 -8.32 -5.61
C ASP A 34 12.70 -8.04 -4.77
N ASP A 35 13.79 -7.58 -5.40
CA ASP A 35 15.05 -7.25 -4.74
C ASP A 35 15.06 -5.79 -4.23
N PRO A 36 15.18 -5.55 -2.91
CA PRO A 36 15.30 -4.20 -2.35
C PRO A 36 16.43 -3.37 -2.97
N ALA A 37 17.56 -3.99 -3.35
CA ALA A 37 18.66 -3.27 -3.97
C ALA A 37 18.32 -2.82 -5.39
N ALA A 38 17.54 -3.59 -6.15
CA ALA A 38 17.01 -3.17 -7.44
C ALA A 38 16.02 -2.01 -7.31
N ILE A 39 15.20 -1.99 -6.25
CA ILE A 39 14.29 -0.88 -5.96
C ILE A 39 15.07 0.41 -5.66
N ALA A 40 16.17 0.33 -4.90
CA ALA A 40 17.07 1.46 -4.63
C ALA A 40 17.73 1.97 -5.92
N ARG A 41 18.32 1.08 -6.73
CA ARG A 41 18.92 1.43 -8.03
C ARG A 41 17.92 2.09 -8.98
N ALA A 42 16.66 1.64 -9.00
CA ALA A 42 15.61 2.26 -9.80
C ALA A 42 15.34 3.71 -9.37
N ALA A 43 15.35 3.99 -8.07
CA ALA A 43 15.21 5.34 -7.54
C ALA A 43 16.43 6.22 -7.86
N GLU A 44 17.66 5.70 -7.69
CA GLU A 44 18.90 6.41 -8.05
C GLU A 44 18.93 6.77 -9.54
N MET A 45 18.55 5.82 -10.41
CA MET A 45 18.49 6.06 -11.85
C MET A 45 17.50 7.17 -12.21
N ARG A 46 16.31 7.19 -11.58
CA ARG A 46 15.36 8.29 -11.78
C ARG A 46 15.95 9.64 -11.40
N ALA A 47 16.66 9.71 -10.27
CA ALA A 47 17.34 10.92 -9.84
C ALA A 47 18.45 11.34 -10.82
N ALA A 48 19.29 10.39 -11.28
CA ALA A 48 20.36 10.64 -12.24
C ALA A 48 19.85 11.12 -13.61
N MET A 49 18.65 10.69 -14.01
CA MET A 49 17.97 11.17 -15.22
C MET A 49 17.27 12.52 -15.06
N GLY A 50 17.31 13.13 -13.87
CA GLY A 50 16.65 14.41 -13.58
C GLY A 50 15.11 14.31 -13.54
N LEU A 51 14.56 13.11 -13.34
CA LEU A 51 13.11 12.90 -13.23
C LEU A 51 12.64 13.25 -11.82
N ALA A 52 11.80 14.28 -11.69
CA ALA A 52 11.24 14.70 -10.41
C ALA A 52 10.18 13.70 -9.88
N GLY A 53 9.96 13.72 -8.56
CA GLY A 53 8.93 12.93 -7.88
C GLY A 53 9.39 11.57 -7.35
N GLY A 54 8.51 10.91 -6.59
CA GLY A 54 8.81 9.62 -5.92
C GLY A 54 8.45 8.39 -6.76
N GLN A 55 8.66 7.22 -6.16
CA GLN A 55 8.15 5.94 -6.62
C GLN A 55 7.27 5.31 -5.52
N LEU A 56 6.18 4.66 -5.91
CA LEU A 56 5.31 3.93 -5.00
C LEU A 56 5.76 2.47 -4.97
N VAL A 57 6.29 2.03 -3.82
CA VAL A 57 6.59 0.62 -3.56
C VAL A 57 5.43 0.04 -2.76
N ALA A 58 4.67 -0.85 -3.40
CA ALA A 58 3.51 -1.52 -2.84
C ALA A 58 3.91 -2.90 -2.31
N ASN A 59 4.04 -3.00 -1.00
CA ASN A 59 4.40 -4.22 -0.31
C ASN A 59 3.14 -4.91 0.24
N PRO A 60 2.83 -6.15 -0.17
CA PRO A 60 1.65 -6.84 0.31
C PRO A 60 1.73 -7.08 1.83
N ILE A 61 0.57 -7.09 2.49
CA ILE A 61 0.45 -7.56 3.87
C ILE A 61 0.95 -9.01 3.97
N PRO A 62 1.61 -9.42 5.07
CA PRO A 62 1.95 -10.83 5.26
C PRO A 62 0.72 -11.73 5.15
N GLU A 63 0.88 -12.90 4.55
CA GLU A 63 -0.23 -13.85 4.32
C GLU A 63 -0.95 -14.24 5.60
N ALA A 64 -0.23 -14.43 6.70
CA ALA A 64 -0.82 -14.78 7.99
C ALA A 64 -1.65 -13.65 8.63
N ASP A 65 -1.45 -12.40 8.18
CA ASP A 65 -2.11 -11.21 8.73
C ASP A 65 -3.18 -10.64 7.80
N GLU A 66 -3.40 -11.25 6.63
CA GLU A 66 -4.38 -10.76 5.67
C GLU A 66 -5.83 -10.98 6.12
N ILE A 67 -6.71 -10.06 5.75
CA ILE A 67 -8.14 -10.24 5.83
C ILE A 67 -8.63 -10.45 4.39
N PRO A 68 -9.22 -11.62 4.05
CA PRO A 68 -9.58 -11.95 2.68
C PRO A 68 -10.43 -10.87 2.01
N ARG A 69 -10.21 -10.65 0.71
CA ARG A 69 -10.86 -9.59 -0.06
C ARG A 69 -12.39 -9.69 0.02
N GLU A 70 -12.93 -10.89 -0.09
CA GLU A 70 -14.35 -11.20 0.02
C GLU A 70 -14.95 -10.87 1.39
N VAL A 71 -14.13 -10.84 2.45
CA VAL A 71 -14.54 -10.43 3.79
C VAL A 71 -14.46 -8.91 3.95
N MET A 72 -13.38 -8.30 3.45
CA MET A 72 -13.11 -6.88 3.66
C MET A 72 -13.90 -5.96 2.72
N MET A 73 -14.15 -6.36 1.47
CA MET A 73 -14.84 -5.53 0.47
C MET A 73 -16.24 -5.09 0.93
N PRO A 74 -17.12 -5.97 1.44
CA PRO A 74 -18.43 -5.54 1.95
C PRO A 74 -18.33 -4.52 3.10
N VAL A 75 -17.30 -4.64 3.95
CA VAL A 75 -17.07 -3.71 5.07
C VAL A 75 -16.63 -2.34 4.55
N ILE A 76 -15.73 -2.31 3.56
CA ILE A 76 -15.30 -1.06 2.90
C ILE A 76 -16.49 -0.38 2.21
N GLU A 77 -17.31 -1.13 1.47
CA GLU A 77 -18.48 -0.61 0.77
C GLU A 77 -19.54 -0.04 1.73
N ALA A 78 -19.77 -0.70 2.87
CA ALA A 78 -20.64 -0.21 3.92
C ALA A 78 -20.11 1.09 4.54
N ALA A 79 -18.81 1.17 4.83
CA ALA A 79 -18.17 2.37 5.36
C ALA A 79 -18.27 3.56 4.37
N LEU A 80 -18.06 3.31 3.08
CA LEU A 80 -18.20 4.32 2.03
C LEU A 80 -19.65 4.83 1.91
N THR A 81 -20.62 3.91 1.94
CA THR A 81 -22.04 4.27 1.92
C THR A 81 -22.41 5.14 3.13
N ALA A 82 -21.99 4.74 4.33
CA ALA A 82 -22.25 5.49 5.56
C ALA A 82 -21.62 6.89 5.52
N ALA A 83 -20.43 7.04 4.94
CA ALA A 83 -19.76 8.33 4.79
C ALA A 83 -20.57 9.29 3.89
N VAL A 84 -21.13 8.76 2.78
CA VAL A 84 -21.99 9.53 1.87
C VAL A 84 -23.30 9.93 2.55
N GLU A 85 -23.96 9.00 3.22
CA GLU A 85 -25.24 9.26 3.92
C GLU A 85 -25.10 10.31 5.03
N GLN A 86 -23.96 10.33 5.72
CA GLN A 86 -23.66 11.28 6.79
C GLN A 86 -23.02 12.58 6.28
N GLY A 87 -22.81 12.72 4.97
CA GLY A 87 -22.21 13.92 4.38
C GLY A 87 -20.76 14.16 4.80
N ILE A 88 -20.01 13.11 5.14
CA ILE A 88 -18.60 13.21 5.52
C ILE A 88 -17.77 13.61 4.29
N ALA A 89 -16.96 14.66 4.42
CA ALA A 89 -16.26 15.26 3.29
C ALA A 89 -14.78 15.55 3.56
N ALA A 90 -14.01 15.66 2.47
CA ALA A 90 -12.61 16.05 2.47
C ALA A 90 -11.76 15.25 3.49
N LYS A 91 -11.05 15.96 4.38
CA LYS A 91 -10.11 15.39 5.35
C LYS A 91 -10.76 14.49 6.40
N GLU A 92 -12.09 14.54 6.54
CA GLU A 92 -12.83 13.76 7.54
C GLU A 92 -13.17 12.35 7.05
N VAL A 93 -13.10 12.11 5.73
CA VAL A 93 -13.42 10.83 5.12
C VAL A 93 -12.51 9.72 5.65
N THR A 94 -11.19 9.91 5.61
CA THR A 94 -10.25 8.84 6.00
C THR A 94 -10.39 8.43 7.47
N PRO A 95 -10.40 9.36 8.46
CA PRO A 95 -10.62 8.97 9.86
C PRO A 95 -11.95 8.26 10.08
N PHE A 96 -13.03 8.73 9.44
CA PHE A 96 -14.35 8.10 9.52
C PHE A 96 -14.34 6.66 8.98
N LEU A 97 -13.79 6.45 7.78
CA LEU A 97 -13.72 5.12 7.17
C LEU A 97 -12.93 4.14 8.04
N LEU A 98 -11.76 4.57 8.55
CA LEU A 98 -10.92 3.71 9.38
C LEU A 98 -11.59 3.33 10.70
N ASP A 99 -12.30 4.26 11.35
CA ASP A 99 -13.06 3.94 12.57
C ASP A 99 -14.22 2.99 12.27
N HIS A 100 -14.99 3.25 11.20
CA HIS A 100 -16.10 2.38 10.82
C HIS A 100 -15.62 0.94 10.52
N ILE A 101 -14.54 0.80 9.76
CA ILE A 101 -13.93 -0.50 9.44
C ILE A 101 -13.37 -1.16 10.71
N PHE A 102 -12.78 -0.40 11.64
CA PHE A 102 -12.33 -0.91 12.94
C PHE A 102 -13.48 -1.53 13.74
N GLN A 103 -14.60 -0.81 13.88
CA GLN A 103 -15.76 -1.30 14.62
C GLN A 103 -16.38 -2.53 13.93
N ALA A 104 -16.57 -2.48 12.62
CA ALA A 104 -17.19 -3.57 11.84
C ALA A 104 -16.35 -4.86 11.87
N THR A 105 -15.03 -4.74 11.90
CA THR A 105 -14.10 -5.89 12.00
C THR A 105 -13.75 -6.27 13.44
N LYS A 106 -14.35 -5.62 14.44
CA LYS A 106 -14.07 -5.83 15.87
C LYS A 106 -12.57 -5.74 16.18
N GLY A 107 -11.86 -4.82 15.52
CA GLY A 107 -10.42 -4.58 15.70
C GLY A 107 -9.48 -5.43 14.85
N ALA A 108 -9.97 -6.38 14.05
CA ALA A 108 -9.11 -7.17 13.18
C ALA A 108 -8.39 -6.29 12.12
N SER A 109 -9.07 -5.25 11.59
CA SER A 109 -8.46 -4.31 10.63
C SER A 109 -7.27 -3.53 11.20
N LEU A 110 -7.30 -3.20 12.50
CA LEU A 110 -6.19 -2.53 13.18
C LEU A 110 -5.02 -3.49 13.39
N THR A 111 -5.30 -4.75 13.76
CA THR A 111 -4.27 -5.78 13.92
C THR A 111 -3.52 -5.99 12.59
N ALA A 112 -4.26 -6.17 11.50
CA ALA A 112 -3.71 -6.28 10.15
C ALA A 112 -2.92 -5.02 9.74
N ASN A 113 -3.41 -3.82 10.05
CA ASN A 113 -2.71 -2.57 9.75
C ASN A 113 -1.36 -2.46 10.50
N ILE A 114 -1.31 -2.88 11.77
CA ILE A 114 -0.05 -2.92 12.54
C ILE A 114 0.95 -3.88 11.88
N ALA A 115 0.51 -5.08 11.51
CA ALA A 115 1.36 -6.05 10.81
C ALA A 115 1.89 -5.50 9.48
N LEU A 116 1.03 -4.85 8.68
CA LEU A 116 1.40 -4.20 7.43
C LEU A 116 2.43 -3.08 7.65
N VAL A 117 2.24 -2.20 8.63
CA VAL A 117 3.18 -1.11 8.93
C VAL A 117 4.54 -1.68 9.33
N MET A 118 4.58 -2.72 10.16
CA MET A 118 5.82 -3.40 10.53
C MET A 118 6.50 -4.04 9.31
N ASN A 119 5.73 -4.67 8.41
CA ASN A 119 6.26 -5.25 7.18
C ASN A 119 6.85 -4.17 6.25
N ASN A 120 6.14 -3.05 6.10
CA ASN A 120 6.60 -1.91 5.30
C ASN A 120 7.87 -1.28 5.87
N ALA A 121 7.97 -1.13 7.19
CA ALA A 121 9.16 -0.60 7.85
C ALA A 121 10.39 -1.49 7.61
N ARG A 122 10.23 -2.81 7.67
CA ARG A 122 11.34 -3.76 7.38
C ARG A 122 11.83 -3.64 5.93
N LEU A 123 10.91 -3.67 4.96
CA LEU A 123 11.28 -3.51 3.55
C LEU A 123 11.93 -2.13 3.29
N ALA A 124 11.35 -1.07 3.82
CA ALA A 124 11.89 0.28 3.68
C ALA A 124 13.31 0.40 4.25
N ALA A 125 13.59 -0.24 5.39
CA ALA A 125 14.92 -0.28 5.98
C ALA A 125 15.94 -1.05 5.12
N GLN A 126 15.51 -2.11 4.43
CA GLN A 126 16.36 -2.86 3.49
C GLN A 126 16.68 -2.02 2.24
N ILE A 127 15.68 -1.34 1.68
CA ILE A 127 15.87 -0.41 0.54
C ILE A 127 16.80 0.74 0.96
N ALA A 128 16.59 1.33 2.13
CA ALA A 128 17.41 2.43 2.66
C ALA A 128 18.89 2.03 2.83
N GLN A 129 19.15 0.82 3.35
CA GLN A 129 20.51 0.30 3.45
C GLN A 129 21.15 0.12 2.07
N ALA A 130 20.39 -0.33 1.08
CA ALA A 130 20.92 -0.54 -0.27
C ALA A 130 21.36 0.77 -0.95
N PHE A 131 20.74 1.92 -0.65
CA PHE A 131 21.23 3.23 -1.11
C PHE A 131 22.62 3.58 -0.55
N GLY A 132 22.89 3.19 0.70
CA GLY A 132 24.17 3.51 1.38
C GLY A 132 25.34 2.65 0.93
N SER A 133 25.09 1.55 0.21
CA SER A 133 26.11 0.62 -0.27
C SER A 133 26.63 0.92 -1.69
N THR A 134 26.08 1.91 -2.39
CA THR A 134 26.46 2.28 -3.76
C THR A 134 27.54 3.37 -3.83
N SER A 135 28.49 3.38 -2.88
CA SER A 135 29.68 4.28 -2.89
C SER A 135 30.89 3.66 -3.55
#